data_AF-A0A645I309-F1
#
_entry.id   AF-A0A645I309-F1
#
_cell.length_a   1.000
_cell.length_b   1.000
_cell.length_c   1.000
_cell.angle_alpha   90.00
_cell.angle_beta   90.00
_cell.angle_gamma   90.00
#
_symmetry.space_group_name_H-M   'P 1'
#
loop_
_entity.id
_entity.type
_entity.pdbx_description
1 polymer ?
#
loop_
_entity_poly.entity_id
_entity_poly.type
_entity_poly.pdbx_seq_one_letter_code
_entity_poly.pdbx_strand_id
1 'polypeptide(L)'
;MIGGDNRGFFLKWWANEAPAGYDTLSVSANPWDGATAVYVAADVLSGKYDVPHNMIHPIGVITKDDVQQYKDVADEAIATPTYDRDWVRANLYK
;
A
#
# COMPACT_ATOMS: atom_id res chain seq x y z
N MET A 1 -15.48 14.88 4.92
CA MET A 1 -14.56 13.98 4.20
C MET A 1 -14.39 12.74 5.05
N ILE A 2 -14.88 11.58 4.61
CA ILE A 2 -14.56 10.29 5.24
C ILE A 2 -13.37 9.76 4.45
N GLY A 3 -12.19 9.75 5.05
CA GLY A 3 -11.03 9.06 4.49
C GLY A 3 -11.13 7.58 4.83
N GLY A 4 -11.07 6.70 3.83
CA GLY A 4 -10.96 5.27 4.06
C GLY A 4 -9.53 4.88 4.45
N ASP A 5 -9.35 3.69 5.02
CA ASP A 5 -8.06 3.12 5.44
C ASP A 5 -7.59 1.97 4.51
N ASN A 6 -8.03 1.99 3.25
CA ASN A 6 -7.91 0.92 2.25
C ASN A 6 -8.59 -0.40 2.62
N ARG A 7 -9.45 -0.42 3.65
CA ARG A 7 -10.19 -1.63 4.01
C ARG A 7 -11.20 -2.02 2.95
N GLY A 8 -11.30 -3.32 2.71
CA GLY A 8 -12.11 -3.89 1.66
C GLY A 8 -13.59 -3.52 1.76
N PHE A 9 -14.19 -3.53 2.95
CA PHE A 9 -15.60 -3.15 3.10
C PHE A 9 -15.85 -1.70 2.64
N PHE A 10 -14.94 -0.78 2.94
CA PHE A 10 -15.08 0.62 2.56
C PHE A 10 -14.90 0.76 1.05
N LEU A 11 -13.88 0.12 0.48
CA LEU A 11 -13.61 0.17 -0.95
C LEU A 11 -14.73 -0.46 -1.78
N LYS A 12 -15.29 -1.58 -1.31
CA LYS A 12 -16.44 -2.25 -1.92
C LYS A 12 -17.68 -1.36 -1.89
N TRP A 13 -18.00 -0.77 -0.74
CA TRP A 13 -19.10 0.18 -0.63
C TRP A 13 -18.87 1.39 -1.55
N TRP A 14 -17.66 1.95 -1.56
CA TRP A 14 -17.35 3.10 -2.39
C TRP A 14 -17.47 2.78 -3.89
N ALA A 15 -17.02 1.60 -4.32
CA ALA A 15 -17.13 1.18 -5.71
C ALA A 15 -18.58 0.91 -6.16
N ASN A 16 -19.43 0.35 -5.28
CA ASN A 16 -20.72 -0.20 -5.68
C ASN A 16 -21.94 0.64 -5.26
N GLU A 17 -21.83 1.38 -4.15
CA GLU A 17 -23.00 1.95 -3.45
C GLU A 17 -22.86 3.45 -3.15
N ALA A 18 -21.65 4.02 -3.22
CA ALA A 18 -21.48 5.42 -2.93
C ALA A 18 -22.31 6.31 -3.88
N PRO A 19 -22.87 7.43 -3.37
CA PRO A 19 -23.63 8.36 -4.20
C PRO A 19 -22.85 8.84 -5.42
N ALA A 20 -23.56 9.09 -6.53
CA ALA A 20 -22.96 9.70 -7.71
C ALA A 20 -22.24 11.01 -7.34
N GLY A 21 -20.99 11.14 -7.76
CA GLY A 21 -20.16 12.31 -7.43
C GLY A 21 -19.39 12.21 -6.12
N TYR A 22 -19.56 11.16 -5.31
CA TYR A 22 -18.74 10.95 -4.12
C TYR A 22 -17.24 10.89 -4.48
N ASP A 23 -16.47 11.76 -3.84
CA ASP A 23 -15.06 12.00 -4.13
C ASP A 23 -14.29 12.15 -2.81
N THR A 24 -13.34 11.26 -2.60
CA THR A 24 -12.54 11.15 -1.38
C THR A 24 -11.24 10.39 -1.69
N LEU A 25 -10.44 10.15 -0.65
CA LEU A 25 -9.28 9.26 -0.71
C LEU A 25 -9.46 8.12 0.30
N SER A 26 -8.93 6.94 -0.06
CA SER A 26 -8.62 5.89 0.91
C SER A 26 -7.10 5.82 1.02
N VAL A 27 -6.58 5.90 2.24
CA VAL A 27 -5.14 6.00 2.51
C VAL A 27 -4.76 5.08 3.66
N SER A 28 -3.74 4.27 3.47
CA SER A 28 -3.24 3.36 4.50
C SER A 28 -1.72 3.31 4.52
N ALA A 29 -1.14 3.29 5.73
CA ALA A 29 0.25 2.85 5.88
C ALA A 29 0.36 1.44 5.30
N ASN A 30 1.39 1.20 4.49
CA ASN A 30 1.39 0.02 3.64
C ASN A 30 1.61 -1.25 4.49
N PRO A 31 0.66 -2.21 4.56
CA PRO A 31 0.87 -3.47 5.28
C PRO A 31 2.08 -4.28 4.79
N TRP A 32 2.55 -4.01 3.57
CA TRP A 32 3.75 -4.58 2.99
C TRP A 32 5.06 -4.11 3.64
N ASP A 33 5.03 -3.08 4.48
CA ASP A 33 6.20 -2.61 5.24
C ASP A 33 6.89 -3.77 6.01
N GLY A 34 6.11 -4.74 6.50
CA GLY A 34 6.65 -5.94 7.16
C GLY A 34 7.46 -6.84 6.22
N ALA A 35 7.00 -7.05 4.98
CA ALA A 35 7.74 -7.82 3.99
C ALA A 35 9.01 -7.08 3.54
N THR A 36 8.91 -5.76 3.32
CA THR A 36 10.06 -4.90 3.04
C THR A 36 11.12 -5.01 4.15
N ALA A 37 10.72 -4.98 5.43
CA ALA A 37 11.65 -5.10 6.55
C ALA A 37 12.43 -6.42 6.54
N VAL A 38 11.80 -7.54 6.15
CA VAL A 38 12.48 -8.84 6.02
C VAL A 38 13.53 -8.81 4.91
N TYR A 39 13.21 -8.20 3.77
CA TYR A 39 14.17 -8.04 2.67
C TYR A 39 15.38 -7.19 3.07
N VAL A 40 15.12 -6.06 3.74
CA VAL A 40 16.14 -5.18 4.30
C VAL A 40 17.05 -5.93 5.27
N ALA A 41 16.47 -6.67 6.21
CA ALA A 41 17.25 -7.44 7.19
C ALA A 41 18.15 -8.49 6.49
N ALA A 42 17.64 -9.17 5.46
CA ALA A 42 18.42 -10.13 4.69
C ALA A 42 19.57 -9.46 3.92
N ASP A 43 19.37 -8.25 3.38
CA ASP A 43 20.41 -7.49 2.69
C ASP A 43 21.48 -6.96 3.65
N VAL A 44 21.09 -6.49 4.85
CA VAL A 44 22.04 -6.12 5.92
C VAL A 44 22.89 -7.32 6.32
N LEU A 45 22.28 -8.46 6.62
CA LEU A 45 23.00 -9.69 7.02
C LEU A 45 23.93 -10.22 5.92
N SER A 46 23.62 -9.94 4.65
CA SER A 46 24.46 -10.38 3.53
C SER A 46 25.80 -9.63 3.47
N GLY A 47 25.88 -8.41 4.01
CA GLY A 47 27.04 -7.53 3.89
C GLY A 47 27.34 -7.06 2.46
N LYS A 48 26.45 -7.31 1.49
CA LYS A 48 26.67 -6.99 0.07
C LYS A 48 26.11 -5.65 -0.38
N TYR A 49 25.26 -5.04 0.44
CA TYR A 49 24.53 -3.83 0.11
C TYR A 49 24.81 -2.76 1.15
N ASP A 50 24.96 -1.52 0.71
CA ASP A 50 24.96 -0.36 1.59
C ASP A 50 23.50 0.01 1.87
N VAL A 51 23.01 -0.42 3.03
CA VAL A 51 21.61 -0.25 3.42
C VAL A 51 21.49 1.01 4.28
N PRO A 52 20.72 2.04 3.84
CA PRO A 52 20.61 3.27 4.61
C PRO A 52 19.86 3.05 5.92
N HIS A 53 20.21 3.84 6.93
CA HIS A 53 19.53 3.80 8.24
C HIS A 53 18.09 4.33 8.19
N ASN A 54 17.82 5.27 7.27
CA ASN A 54 16.52 5.88 7.11
C ASN A 54 15.99 5.58 5.70
N MET A 55 14.75 5.11 5.63
CA MET A 55 14.05 4.82 4.37
C MET A 55 12.64 5.39 4.46
N ILE A 56 12.17 6.01 3.38
CA ILE A 56 10.79 6.47 3.27
C ILE A 56 10.04 5.48 2.39
N HIS A 57 9.11 4.74 2.98
CA HIS A 57 8.28 3.79 2.24
C HIS A 57 7.01 4.47 1.70
N PRO A 58 6.54 4.11 0.49
CA PRO A 58 5.32 4.70 -0.05
C PRO A 58 4.07 4.29 0.72
N ILE A 59 3.15 5.23 0.88
CA ILE A 59 1.81 5.02 1.44
C ILE A 59 0.87 4.53 0.32
N GLY A 60 -0.03 3.60 0.64
CA GLY A 60 -1.05 3.13 -0.31
C GLY A 60 -2.19 4.14 -0.40
N VAL A 61 -2.35 4.78 -1.57
CA VAL A 61 -3.42 5.75 -1.84
C VAL A 61 -4.33 5.19 -2.92
N ILE A 62 -5.64 5.24 -2.67
CA ILE A 62 -6.68 4.85 -3.64
C ILE A 62 -7.58 6.07 -3.84
N THR A 63 -7.68 6.48 -5.11
CA THR A 63 -8.51 7.60 -5.54
C THR A 63 -9.85 7.10 -6.10
N LYS A 64 -10.73 8.04 -6.43
CA LYS A 64 -11.98 7.77 -7.13
C LYS A 64 -11.76 7.07 -8.47
N ASP A 65 -10.68 7.39 -9.18
CA ASP A 65 -10.37 6.79 -10.49
C ASP A 65 -9.90 5.33 -10.34
N ASP A 66 -9.39 4.96 -9.16
CA ASP A 66 -8.89 3.62 -8.87
C ASP A 66 -9.95 2.69 -8.28
N VAL A 67 -10.95 3.24 -7.56
CA VAL A 67 -11.82 2.48 -6.65
C VAL A 67 -12.56 1.32 -7.32
N GLN A 68 -12.88 1.44 -8.61
CA GLN A 68 -13.58 0.39 -9.37
C GLN A 68 -12.78 -0.91 -9.48
N GLN A 69 -11.45 -0.87 -9.31
CA GLN A 69 -10.59 -2.05 -9.26
C GLN A 69 -10.87 -2.93 -8.02
N TYR A 70 -11.52 -2.37 -6.99
CA TYR A 70 -11.75 -3.01 -5.70
C TYR A 70 -13.21 -3.39 -5.47
N LYS A 71 -14.08 -3.33 -6.49
CA LYS A 71 -15.51 -3.63 -6.34
C LYS A 71 -15.81 -5.04 -5.78
N ASP A 72 -14.89 -5.98 -5.98
CA ASP A 72 -15.00 -7.38 -5.56
C ASP A 72 -14.00 -7.75 -4.44
N VAL A 73 -13.34 -6.76 -3.81
CA VAL A 73 -12.36 -7.01 -2.75
C VAL A 73 -13.01 -7.69 -1.54
N ALA A 74 -12.31 -8.60 -0.87
CA ALA A 74 -12.82 -9.19 0.36
C ALA A 74 -12.93 -8.13 1.48
N ASP A 75 -13.97 -8.18 2.30
CA ASP A 75 -14.30 -7.10 3.25
C ASP A 75 -13.16 -6.78 4.23
N GLU A 76 -12.48 -7.83 4.70
CA GLU A 76 -11.39 -7.71 5.68
C GLU A 76 -10.01 -7.50 5.05
N ALA A 77 -9.90 -7.62 3.73
CA ALA A 77 -8.63 -7.36 3.04
C ALA A 77 -8.27 -5.88 3.13
N ILE A 78 -6.97 -5.60 3.12
CA ILE A 78 -6.45 -4.24 2.98
C ILE A 78 -5.85 -4.16 1.59
N ALA A 79 -6.42 -3.30 0.74
CA ALA A 79 -5.84 -3.03 -0.56
C ALA A 79 -4.50 -2.32 -0.40
N THR A 80 -3.46 -2.90 -0.96
CA THR A 80 -2.11 -2.37 -0.80
C THR A 80 -1.21 -2.71 -1.99
N PRO A 81 -0.33 -1.78 -2.41
CA PRO A 81 0.73 -2.13 -3.35
C PRO A 81 1.75 -3.05 -2.68
N THR A 82 2.24 -4.02 -3.46
CA THR A 82 3.29 -4.96 -3.05
C THR A 82 4.61 -4.62 -3.73
N TYR A 83 5.71 -4.79 -3.02
CA TYR A 83 7.06 -4.50 -3.53
C TYR A 83 7.96 -5.72 -3.41
N ASP A 84 8.51 -6.19 -4.52
CA ASP A 84 9.55 -7.23 -4.44
C ASP A 84 10.87 -6.66 -3.92
N ARG A 85 11.81 -7.56 -3.65
CA ARG A 85 13.12 -7.19 -3.09
C ARG A 85 13.96 -6.33 -4.03
N ASP A 86 13.81 -6.49 -5.33
CA ASP A 86 14.56 -5.71 -6.31
C ASP A 86 14.04 -4.27 -6.38
N TRP A 87 12.72 -4.09 -6.31
CA TRP A 87 12.10 -2.78 -6.13
C TRP A 87 12.60 -2.09 -4.86
N VAL A 88 12.65 -2.82 -3.73
CA VAL A 88 13.14 -2.28 -2.44
C VAL A 88 14.55 -1.73 -2.58
N ARG A 89 15.47 -2.50 -3.17
CA ARG A 89 16.85 -2.06 -3.39
C ARG A 89 16.93 -0.85 -4.31
N ALA A 90 16.20 -0.88 -5.43
CA ALA A 90 16.24 0.17 -6.43
C ALA A 90 15.61 1.50 -5.95
N ASN A 91 14.71 1.45 -4.96
CA ASN A 91 13.92 2.61 -4.57
C ASN A 91 14.19 3.11 -3.16
N LEU A 92 14.50 2.22 -2.21
CA LEU A 92 14.66 2.58 -0.80
C LEU A 92 16.13 2.76 -0.39
N TYR A 93 17.09 2.13 -1.09
CA TYR A 93 18.52 2.25 -0.73
C TYR A 93 19.19 3.48 -1.34
N LYS A 94 18.46 4.60 -1.37
CA LYS A 94 18.91 5.88 -1.95
C LYS A 94 19.43 6.83 -0.88
#